data_AF-A0A961NJ45-F1
#
_entry.id   AF-A0A961NJ45-F1
#
_cell.length_a   1.000
_cell.length_b   1.000
_cell.length_c   1.000
_cell.angle_alpha   90.00
_cell.angle_beta   90.00
_cell.angle_gamma   90.00
#
_symmetry.space_group_name_H-M   'P 1'
#
loop_
_entity.id
_entity.type
_entity.pdbx_description
1 polymer ?
#
loop_
_entity_poly.entity_id
_entity_poly.type
_entity_poly.pdbx_seq_one_letter_code
_entity_poly.pdbx_strand_id
1 'polypeptide(L)'
;MRRILSSGVTLFIMTGAGPALWAAEPLILNEEVQEYSPAHCAQILADPQGNLTFDQVRIADPGWRDNRQDVINFAFSDSAYWIRTRIQNPGEKQRDMILELAFPLHDYVDVYVTLENNEFHHFATGDRRPFASRPIDHAHFLFPVSVPPDGRRDVYIRLQSHDGLHEAAPLLLRDRSAFIKADSWSNYYNGAIFGILLIMLKISSNTVNHHAKNIYRKLNVHNRSELSRKAASAGLLDDSDPQ
;
A
#
# COMPACT_ATOMS: atom_id res chain seq x y z
N MET A 1 33.64 -57.58 -13.05
CA MET A 1 32.76 -56.65 -12.32
C MET A 1 33.57 -55.43 -11.87
N ARG A 2 33.07 -54.24 -12.24
CA ARG A 2 33.32 -52.88 -11.70
C ARG A 2 34.75 -52.31 -11.62
N ARG A 3 35.05 -51.45 -12.61
CA ARG A 3 35.97 -50.30 -12.56
C ARG A 3 35.46 -49.26 -11.56
N ILE A 4 36.35 -48.67 -10.75
CA ILE A 4 36.08 -47.46 -9.96
C ILE A 4 36.85 -46.33 -10.66
N LEU A 5 36.13 -45.45 -11.38
CA LEU A 5 36.67 -44.17 -11.86
C LEU A 5 36.36 -43.11 -10.81
N SER A 6 37.39 -42.46 -10.29
CA SER A 6 37.32 -41.24 -9.50
C SER A 6 37.01 -40.05 -10.42
N SER A 7 35.80 -39.52 -10.36
CA SER A 7 35.45 -38.24 -10.98
C SER A 7 35.65 -37.13 -9.96
N GLY A 8 36.71 -36.34 -10.15
CA GLY A 8 36.98 -35.12 -9.38
C GLY A 8 35.93 -34.06 -9.67
N VAL A 9 35.30 -33.54 -8.62
CA VAL A 9 34.45 -32.36 -8.68
C VAL A 9 35.38 -31.15 -8.56
N THR A 10 35.66 -30.49 -9.68
CA THR A 10 36.41 -29.23 -9.68
C THR A 10 35.43 -28.11 -9.35
N LEU A 11 35.45 -27.68 -8.08
CA LEU A 11 34.73 -26.52 -7.59
C LEU A 11 35.36 -25.25 -8.17
N PHE A 12 34.68 -24.61 -9.11
CA PHE A 12 35.09 -23.32 -9.68
C PHE A 12 34.65 -22.21 -8.73
N ILE A 13 35.54 -21.79 -7.83
CA ILE A 13 35.32 -20.61 -6.99
C ILE A 13 35.58 -19.38 -7.86
N MET A 14 34.52 -18.79 -8.41
CA MET A 14 34.58 -17.42 -8.95
C MET A 14 34.72 -16.43 -7.79
N THR A 15 35.95 -16.06 -7.48
CA THR A 15 36.25 -14.89 -6.64
C THR A 15 36.05 -13.61 -7.45
N GLY A 16 34.87 -12.99 -7.34
CA GLY A 16 34.66 -11.58 -7.66
C GLY A 16 34.64 -10.75 -6.36
N ALA A 17 35.54 -9.77 -6.25
CA ALA A 17 35.74 -8.94 -5.07
C ALA A 17 34.96 -7.61 -5.15
N GLY A 18 34.30 -7.24 -4.04
CA GLY A 18 33.74 -5.89 -3.78
C GLY A 18 32.48 -5.93 -2.91
N PRO A 19 32.53 -5.50 -1.63
CA PRO A 19 31.43 -5.69 -0.69
C PRO A 19 30.41 -4.55 -0.76
N ALA A 20 29.18 -4.89 -1.11
CA ALA A 20 28.03 -4.45 -0.33
C ALA A 20 27.25 -5.74 -0.06
N LEU A 21 27.18 -6.14 1.21
CA LEU A 21 26.57 -7.37 1.68
C LEU A 21 25.06 -7.34 1.40
N TRP A 22 24.71 -7.62 0.15
CA TRP A 22 23.35 -7.91 -0.26
C TRP A 22 23.11 -9.38 0.02
N ALA A 23 22.58 -9.66 1.20
CA ALA A 23 22.20 -11.02 1.59
C ALA A 23 20.75 -11.36 1.19
N ALA A 24 19.92 -10.36 0.83
CA ALA A 24 18.57 -10.59 0.36
C ALA A 24 18.58 -11.36 -0.97
N GLU A 25 17.79 -12.43 -1.03
CA GLU A 25 17.50 -13.15 -2.28
C GLU A 25 16.81 -12.19 -3.26
N PRO A 26 17.26 -12.12 -4.54
CA PRO A 26 16.62 -11.24 -5.51
C PRO A 26 15.22 -11.76 -5.86
N LEU A 27 14.27 -10.84 -5.97
CA LEU A 27 12.99 -11.08 -6.63
C LEU A 27 13.22 -11.16 -8.13
N ILE A 28 13.11 -12.37 -8.69
CA ILE A 28 13.29 -12.60 -10.12
C ILE A 28 11.97 -12.37 -10.85
N LEU A 29 11.97 -11.42 -11.79
CA LEU A 29 10.82 -11.18 -12.65
C LEU A 29 10.67 -12.31 -13.68
N ASN A 30 9.46 -12.82 -13.79
CA ASN A 30 9.01 -13.78 -14.80
C ASN A 30 7.98 -13.09 -15.74
N GLU A 31 7.84 -13.58 -16.97
CA GLU A 31 6.81 -13.12 -17.91
C GLU A 31 5.41 -13.65 -17.57
N GLU A 32 5.32 -14.83 -16.96
CA GLU A 32 4.04 -15.47 -16.63
C GLU A 32 3.37 -14.90 -15.38
N VAL A 33 4.18 -14.40 -14.44
CA VAL A 33 3.71 -13.89 -13.15
C VAL A 33 3.48 -12.39 -13.25
N GLN A 34 2.24 -11.97 -12.96
CA GLN A 34 1.78 -10.59 -13.08
C GLN A 34 1.84 -9.80 -11.76
N GLU A 35 1.96 -10.50 -10.63
CA GLU A 35 1.99 -9.94 -9.29
C GLU A 35 3.00 -10.68 -8.42
N TYR A 36 3.79 -9.91 -7.69
CA TYR A 36 4.80 -10.41 -6.77
C TYR A 36 4.65 -9.72 -5.42
N SER A 37 5.15 -10.36 -4.37
CA SER A 37 5.23 -9.79 -3.02
C SER A 37 6.70 -9.54 -2.65
N PRO A 38 7.26 -8.35 -2.96
CA PRO A 38 8.67 -8.05 -2.66
C PRO A 38 9.02 -8.18 -1.18
N ALA A 39 8.04 -8.05 -0.29
CA ALA A 39 8.22 -8.27 1.14
C ALA A 39 8.80 -9.66 1.46
N HIS A 40 8.41 -10.71 0.75
CA HIS A 40 8.83 -12.09 1.03
C HIS A 40 10.34 -12.33 0.92
N CYS A 41 11.00 -11.55 0.08
CA CYS A 41 12.44 -11.59 -0.15
C CYS A 41 13.13 -10.30 0.31
N ALA A 42 12.41 -9.43 1.03
CA ALA A 42 12.94 -8.19 1.55
C ALA A 42 13.77 -8.42 2.82
N GLN A 43 14.61 -7.45 3.11
CA GLN A 43 15.24 -7.29 4.40
C GLN A 43 14.68 -6.07 5.11
N ILE A 44 14.57 -6.15 6.42
CA ILE A 44 14.01 -5.11 7.28
C ILE A 44 15.08 -4.65 8.27
N LEU A 45 15.11 -3.35 8.53
CA LEU A 45 15.96 -2.72 9.52
C LEU A 45 15.10 -1.75 10.34
N ALA A 46 15.10 -1.92 11.66
CA ALA A 46 14.49 -0.96 12.56
C ALA A 46 15.47 0.21 12.81
N ASP A 47 14.95 1.43 12.79
CA ASP A 47 15.64 2.68 13.10
C ASP A 47 14.90 3.39 14.26
N PRO A 48 15.17 2.99 15.52
CA PRO A 48 14.47 3.53 16.68
C PRO A 48 14.66 5.03 16.91
N GLN A 49 15.78 5.56 16.43
CA GLN A 49 16.10 6.99 16.57
C GLN A 49 15.61 7.80 15.36
N GLY A 50 15.22 7.15 14.26
CA GLY A 50 14.65 7.78 13.08
C GLY A 50 15.63 8.64 12.29
N ASN A 51 16.93 8.48 12.50
CA ASN A 51 18.00 9.35 12.01
C ASN A 51 18.95 8.65 11.03
N LEU A 52 18.69 7.40 10.66
CA LEU A 52 19.41 6.74 9.58
C LEU A 52 19.06 7.37 8.23
N THR A 53 20.08 7.65 7.42
CA THR A 53 19.94 8.20 6.07
C THR A 53 20.06 7.12 5.01
N PHE A 54 19.58 7.40 3.79
CA PHE A 54 19.70 6.49 2.65
C PHE A 54 21.15 6.06 2.39
N ASP A 55 22.11 7.00 2.42
CA ASP A 55 23.51 6.69 2.19
C ASP A 55 24.10 5.77 3.27
N GLN A 56 23.69 5.95 4.53
CA GLN A 56 24.12 5.09 5.62
C GLN A 56 23.60 3.66 5.44
N VAL A 57 22.31 3.48 5.13
CA VAL A 57 21.71 2.14 5.01
C VAL A 57 22.09 1.42 3.70
N ARG A 58 22.54 2.16 2.69
CA ARG A 58 23.05 1.62 1.42
C ARG A 58 24.48 1.12 1.53
N ILE A 59 25.34 1.83 2.26
CA ILE A 59 26.78 1.53 2.35
C ILE A 59 27.10 0.65 3.55
N ALA A 60 26.48 0.89 4.70
CA ALA A 60 26.68 0.08 5.88
C ALA A 60 25.78 -1.16 5.87
N ASP A 61 26.19 -2.21 6.59
CA ASP A 61 25.31 -3.29 7.01
C ASP A 61 24.92 -3.08 8.49
N PRO A 62 23.93 -2.20 8.79
CA PRO A 62 23.55 -1.85 10.15
C PRO A 62 22.82 -2.96 10.92
N GLY A 63 22.74 -4.17 10.36
CA GLY A 63 22.02 -5.31 10.95
C GLY A 63 20.67 -5.56 10.28
N TRP A 64 20.66 -5.62 8.95
CA TRP A 64 19.48 -6.03 8.19
C TRP A 64 19.01 -7.44 8.57
N ARG A 65 17.70 -7.62 8.71
CA ARG A 65 17.08 -8.91 9.03
C ARG A 65 16.25 -9.39 7.85
N ASP A 66 16.42 -10.64 7.45
CA ASP A 66 15.60 -11.24 6.41
C ASP A 66 14.14 -11.32 6.85
N ASN A 67 13.25 -10.92 5.94
CA ASN A 67 11.83 -11.16 6.06
C ASN A 67 11.44 -12.31 5.14
N ARG A 68 10.52 -13.18 5.61
CA ARG A 68 9.97 -14.31 4.84
C ARG A 68 8.44 -14.30 4.83
N GLN A 69 7.85 -13.15 5.19
CA GLN A 69 6.41 -12.93 5.21
C GLN A 69 6.01 -12.06 4.01
N ASP A 70 4.87 -12.34 3.40
CA ASP A 70 4.37 -11.54 2.26
C ASP A 70 3.90 -10.15 2.69
N VAL A 71 3.63 -9.99 3.98
CA VAL A 71 3.19 -8.73 4.58
C VAL A 71 4.06 -8.47 5.80
N ILE A 72 4.66 -7.29 5.86
CA ILE A 72 5.50 -6.89 6.98
C ILE A 72 4.61 -6.31 8.07
N ASN A 73 4.73 -6.85 9.29
CA ASN A 73 4.05 -6.35 10.47
C ASN A 73 5.08 -5.80 11.47
N PHE A 74 4.91 -4.55 11.90
CA PHE A 74 5.83 -3.86 12.79
C PHE A 74 5.51 -4.03 14.28
N ALA A 75 4.42 -4.73 14.63
CA ALA A 75 4.05 -5.11 15.98
C ALA A 75 4.08 -3.94 17.01
N PHE A 76 3.41 -2.83 16.67
CA PHE A 76 3.36 -1.58 17.45
C PHE A 76 4.75 -1.01 17.79
N SER A 77 5.22 -0.05 16.99
CA SER A 77 6.55 0.52 17.18
C SER A 77 6.61 1.99 16.80
N ASP A 78 7.26 2.79 17.65
CA ASP A 78 7.55 4.21 17.37
C ASP A 78 8.80 4.41 16.48
N SER A 79 9.46 3.30 16.12
CA SER A 79 10.66 3.34 15.29
C SER A 79 10.33 3.65 13.82
N ALA A 80 11.25 4.30 13.10
CA ALA A 80 11.21 4.23 11.65
C ALA A 80 11.66 2.84 11.19
N TYR A 81 11.17 2.37 10.04
CA TYR A 81 11.59 1.11 9.46
C TYR A 81 12.10 1.30 8.05
N TRP A 82 13.24 0.67 7.78
CA TRP A 82 13.79 0.53 6.45
C TRP A 82 13.49 -0.87 5.93
N ILE A 83 13.06 -0.94 4.68
CA ILE A 83 12.83 -2.18 3.95
C ILE A 83 13.69 -2.09 2.69
N ARG A 84 14.45 -3.13 2.38
CA ARG A 84 15.17 -3.22 1.10
C ARG A 84 14.84 -4.51 0.38
N THR A 85 14.73 -4.41 -0.94
CA THR A 85 14.51 -5.56 -1.82
C THR A 85 15.28 -5.35 -3.11
N ARG A 86 15.69 -6.45 -3.75
CA ARG A 86 16.36 -6.45 -5.04
C ARG A 86 15.44 -7.04 -6.08
N ILE A 87 15.18 -6.31 -7.14
CA ILE A 87 14.36 -6.75 -8.27
C ILE A 87 15.31 -7.03 -9.43
N GLN A 88 15.23 -8.22 -10.00
CA GLN A 88 16.06 -8.65 -11.12
C GLN A 88 15.20 -9.01 -12.33
N ASN A 89 15.56 -8.49 -13.49
CA ASN A 89 14.93 -8.80 -14.76
C ASN A 89 15.90 -9.65 -15.61
N PRO A 90 15.73 -10.97 -15.66
CA PRO A 90 16.53 -11.84 -16.51
C PRO A 90 16.11 -11.77 -18.00
N GLY A 91 15.03 -11.06 -18.33
CA GLY A 91 14.50 -10.97 -19.68
C GLY A 91 15.28 -10.01 -20.58
N GLU A 92 15.07 -10.14 -21.89
CA GLU A 92 15.71 -9.34 -22.93
C GLU A 92 15.04 -7.97 -23.16
N LYS A 93 13.89 -7.73 -22.52
CA LYS A 93 13.14 -6.48 -22.63
C LYS A 93 13.08 -5.77 -21.27
N GLN A 94 13.06 -4.44 -21.31
CA GLN A 94 12.77 -3.65 -20.12
C GLN A 94 11.39 -4.01 -19.55
N ARG A 95 11.30 -4.08 -18.22
CA ARG A 95 10.05 -4.31 -17.49
C ARG A 95 9.71 -3.05 -16.70
N ASP A 96 8.55 -2.46 -17.01
CA ASP A 96 8.01 -1.33 -16.28
C ASP A 96 7.03 -1.83 -15.21
N MET A 97 7.49 -1.82 -13.97
CA MET A 97 6.75 -2.32 -12.83
C MET A 97 6.17 -1.16 -12.01
N ILE A 98 5.10 -1.45 -11.28
CA ILE A 98 4.54 -0.57 -10.26
C ILE A 98 4.75 -1.25 -8.92
N LEU A 99 5.56 -0.63 -8.07
CA LEU A 99 5.66 -0.98 -6.68
C LEU A 99 4.55 -0.26 -5.92
N GLU A 100 3.73 -1.02 -5.23
CA GLU A 100 2.58 -0.55 -4.50
C GLU A 100 2.76 -0.83 -3.02
N LEU A 101 2.61 0.22 -2.21
CA LEU A 101 2.36 0.09 -0.78
C LEU A 101 0.85 0.26 -0.60
N ALA A 102 0.15 -0.87 -0.46
CA ALA A 102 -1.31 -0.97 -0.42
C ALA A 102 -1.89 -0.55 0.94
N PHE A 103 -1.38 0.53 1.52
CA PHE A 103 -1.88 1.12 2.76
C PHE A 103 -1.66 2.64 2.75
N PRO A 104 -2.72 3.43 2.49
CA PRO A 104 -2.59 4.84 2.14
C PRO A 104 -2.43 5.78 3.35
N LEU A 105 -2.42 5.26 4.58
CA LEU A 105 -2.38 6.05 5.81
C LEU A 105 -0.99 6.09 6.46
N HIS A 106 0.06 5.67 5.75
CA HIS A 106 1.42 5.86 6.24
C HIS A 106 1.80 7.35 6.15
N ASP A 107 2.13 7.97 7.29
CA ASP A 107 2.39 9.42 7.37
C ASP A 107 3.57 9.88 6.51
N TYR A 108 4.68 9.14 6.54
CA TYR A 108 5.90 9.42 5.80
C TYR A 108 6.41 8.16 5.11
N VAL A 109 6.52 8.23 3.80
CA VAL A 109 7.00 7.17 2.92
C VAL A 109 8.07 7.75 2.01
N ASP A 110 9.30 7.26 2.16
CA ASP A 110 10.42 7.60 1.29
C ASP A 110 10.88 6.36 0.55
N VAL A 111 10.84 6.40 -0.78
CA VAL A 111 11.26 5.29 -1.65
C VAL A 111 12.45 5.70 -2.49
N TYR A 112 13.51 4.89 -2.44
CA TYR A 112 14.73 5.07 -3.21
C TYR A 112 14.88 3.89 -4.17
N VAL A 113 15.01 4.17 -5.46
CA VAL A 113 15.24 3.16 -6.51
C VAL A 113 16.60 3.40 -7.12
N THR A 114 17.52 2.45 -6.97
CA THR A 114 18.88 2.59 -7.53
C THR A 114 18.87 2.55 -9.05
N LEU A 115 19.76 3.31 -9.65
CA LEU A 115 20.03 3.37 -11.08
C LEU A 115 21.46 2.90 -11.35
N GLU A 116 21.89 3.04 -12.60
CA GLU A 116 23.30 2.85 -12.96
C GLU A 116 24.18 3.94 -12.32
N ASN A 117 25.49 3.69 -12.25
CA ASN A 117 26.48 4.66 -11.77
C ASN A 117 26.23 5.23 -10.36
N ASN A 118 25.58 4.46 -9.48
CA ASN A 118 25.28 4.83 -8.09
C ASN A 118 24.26 5.98 -7.92
N GLU A 119 23.57 6.36 -9.00
CA GLU A 119 22.44 7.27 -8.97
C GLU A 119 21.18 6.57 -8.41
N PHE A 120 20.16 7.36 -8.07
CA PHE A 120 18.89 6.84 -7.59
C PHE A 120 17.75 7.83 -7.86
N HIS A 121 16.54 7.30 -8.03
CA HIS A 121 15.32 8.08 -7.90
C HIS A 121 14.87 8.09 -6.44
N HIS A 122 14.44 9.24 -5.93
CA HIS A 122 13.84 9.39 -4.61
C HIS A 122 12.42 9.93 -4.73
N PHE A 123 11.48 9.19 -4.15
CA PHE A 123 10.08 9.58 -4.02
C PHE A 123 9.77 9.85 -2.56
N ALA A 124 9.40 11.08 -2.23
CA ALA A 124 9.04 11.50 -0.89
C ALA A 124 7.53 11.78 -0.83
N THR A 125 6.77 10.88 -0.21
CA THR A 125 5.31 11.01 -0.06
C THR A 125 4.82 10.58 1.33
N GLY A 126 3.52 10.46 1.53
CA GLY A 126 2.87 10.06 2.78
C GLY A 126 1.59 10.86 3.04
N ASP A 127 0.78 10.43 4.00
CA ASP A 127 -0.50 11.09 4.33
C ASP A 127 -0.32 12.48 4.97
N ARG A 128 0.85 12.72 5.59
CA ARG A 128 1.21 14.02 6.15
C ARG A 128 1.99 14.91 5.17
N ARG A 129 2.18 14.46 3.92
CA ARG A 129 2.76 15.25 2.83
C ARG A 129 1.65 15.66 1.84
N PRO A 130 1.80 16.75 1.07
CA PRO A 130 0.79 17.15 0.09
C PRO A 130 0.48 16.02 -0.88
N PHE A 131 -0.80 15.78 -1.21
CA PHE A 131 -1.19 14.68 -2.11
C PHE A 131 -0.41 14.68 -3.44
N ALA A 132 -0.11 15.86 -3.98
CA ALA A 132 0.66 16.05 -5.21
C ALA A 132 2.14 15.59 -5.10
N SER A 133 2.64 15.19 -3.93
CA SER A 133 3.95 14.54 -3.79
C SER A 133 3.94 13.07 -4.21
N ARG A 134 2.75 12.48 -4.42
CA ARG A 134 2.62 11.12 -4.97
C ARG A 134 3.05 11.14 -6.45
N PRO A 135 3.89 10.20 -6.89
CA PRO A 135 4.32 10.17 -8.30
C PRO A 135 3.21 9.68 -9.25
N ILE A 136 2.21 8.96 -8.72
CA ILE A 136 1.00 8.55 -9.45
C ILE A 136 -0.20 8.83 -8.56
N ASP A 137 -1.18 9.56 -9.09
CA ASP A 137 -2.44 9.87 -8.40
C ASP A 137 -3.28 8.60 -8.25
N HIS A 138 -3.27 8.04 -7.05
CA HIS A 138 -4.00 6.83 -6.71
C HIS A 138 -4.30 6.80 -5.20
N ALA A 139 -5.29 5.99 -4.80
CA ALA A 139 -5.63 5.82 -3.39
C ALA A 139 -4.43 5.30 -2.60
N HIS A 140 -3.80 4.22 -3.07
CA HIS A 140 -2.55 3.66 -2.53
C HIS A 140 -1.30 4.41 -3.01
N PHE A 141 -0.16 4.22 -2.32
CA PHE A 141 1.12 4.76 -2.78
C PHE A 141 1.70 3.86 -3.86
N LEU A 142 1.86 4.41 -5.06
CA LEU A 142 2.41 3.70 -6.22
C LEU A 142 3.72 4.35 -6.64
N PHE A 143 4.74 3.53 -6.92
CA PHE A 143 6.06 3.98 -7.33
C PHE A 143 6.47 3.27 -8.62
N PRO A 144 6.80 4.00 -9.70
CA PRO A 144 7.25 3.39 -10.94
C PRO A 144 8.68 2.84 -10.79
N VAL A 145 8.90 1.60 -11.21
CA VAL A 145 10.20 0.93 -11.20
C VAL A 145 10.48 0.32 -12.57
N SER A 146 11.34 0.96 -13.35
CA SER A 146 11.79 0.45 -14.64
C SER A 146 13.06 -0.38 -14.47
N VAL A 147 12.97 -1.68 -14.77
CA VAL A 147 14.07 -2.65 -14.65
C VAL A 147 14.60 -2.96 -16.06
N PRO A 148 15.87 -2.63 -16.37
CA PRO A 148 16.45 -2.83 -17.70
C PRO A 148 16.58 -4.32 -18.03
N PRO A 149 16.77 -4.68 -19.32
CA PRO A 149 17.03 -6.06 -19.72
C PRO A 149 18.34 -6.57 -19.11
N ASP A 150 18.36 -7.85 -18.73
CA ASP A 150 19.47 -8.50 -17.99
C ASP A 150 19.97 -7.66 -16.79
N GLY A 151 19.02 -6.96 -16.16
CA GLY A 151 19.28 -5.86 -15.27
C GLY A 151 18.75 -6.08 -13.86
N ARG A 152 19.11 -5.17 -12.96
CA ARG A 152 18.56 -5.12 -11.60
C ARG A 152 18.27 -3.72 -11.12
N ARG A 153 17.35 -3.63 -10.17
CA ARG A 153 17.02 -2.43 -9.41
C ARG A 153 16.95 -2.79 -7.95
N ASP A 154 17.65 -2.02 -7.14
CA ASP A 154 17.57 -2.15 -5.71
C ASP A 154 16.64 -1.07 -5.16
N VAL A 155 15.68 -1.49 -4.36
CA VAL A 155 14.65 -0.61 -3.82
C VAL A 155 14.78 -0.55 -2.32
N TYR A 156 14.78 0.66 -1.78
CA TYR A 156 14.78 0.94 -0.35
C TYR A 156 13.54 1.77 -0.02
N ILE A 157 12.84 1.39 1.03
CA ILE A 157 11.62 2.03 1.49
C ILE A 157 11.84 2.38 2.95
N ARG A 158 11.68 3.65 3.30
CA ARG A 158 11.65 4.12 4.69
C ARG A 158 10.21 4.48 5.03
N LEU A 159 9.69 3.83 6.06
CA LEU A 159 8.38 4.10 6.63
C LEU A 159 8.56 4.73 8.00
N GLN A 160 7.82 5.80 8.25
CA GLN A 160 7.77 6.47 9.53
C GLN A 160 6.36 7.01 9.75
N SER A 161 5.87 6.90 11.00
CA SER A 161 4.57 7.40 11.43
C SER A 161 4.76 8.31 12.63
N HIS A 162 3.92 9.36 12.74
CA HIS A 162 3.92 10.27 13.87
C HIS A 162 3.37 9.60 15.14
N ASP A 163 2.30 8.82 14.96
CA ASP A 163 1.61 8.14 16.06
C ASP A 163 2.14 6.72 16.30
N GLY A 164 3.21 6.33 15.60
CA GLY A 164 3.78 4.98 15.59
C GLY A 164 3.30 4.14 14.40
N LEU A 165 4.14 3.17 14.00
CA LEU A 165 3.83 2.19 12.96
C LEU A 165 3.08 1.00 13.58
N HIS A 166 1.76 1.05 13.44
CA HIS A 166 0.84 0.00 13.92
C HIS A 166 0.33 -0.89 12.79
N GLU A 167 0.47 -0.40 11.57
CA GLU A 167 -0.18 -0.94 10.40
C GLU A 167 0.77 -1.81 9.59
N ALA A 168 0.20 -2.79 8.91
CA ALA A 168 0.96 -3.65 8.03
C ALA A 168 1.44 -2.86 6.79
N ALA A 169 2.61 -3.24 6.26
CA ALA A 169 3.10 -2.75 4.97
C ALA A 169 2.96 -3.84 3.90
N PRO A 170 1.77 -3.99 3.29
CA PRO A 170 1.59 -4.85 2.13
C PRO A 170 2.32 -4.23 0.93
N LEU A 171 3.40 -4.88 0.52
CA LEU A 171 4.17 -4.50 -0.66
C LEU A 171 3.81 -5.43 -1.80
N LEU A 172 3.31 -4.86 -2.89
CA LEU A 172 2.99 -5.57 -4.13
C LEU A 172 3.84 -5.00 -5.25
N LEU A 173 4.31 -5.84 -6.15
CA LEU A 173 4.98 -5.44 -7.38
C LEU A 173 4.24 -6.04 -8.56
N ARG A 174 3.71 -5.18 -9.43
CA ARG A 174 2.87 -5.58 -10.55
C ARG A 174 3.39 -5.00 -11.85
N ASP A 175 3.23 -5.72 -12.95
CA ASP A 175 3.49 -5.12 -14.27
C ASP A 175 2.54 -3.93 -14.47
N ARG A 176 3.03 -2.82 -15.04
CA ARG A 176 2.23 -1.60 -15.22
C ARG A 176 0.94 -1.86 -15.99
N SER A 177 0.98 -2.70 -17.02
CA SER A 177 -0.22 -3.00 -17.81
C SER A 177 -1.23 -3.84 -17.03
N ALA A 178 -0.75 -4.81 -16.24
CA ALA A 178 -1.57 -5.64 -15.37
C ALA A 178 -2.21 -4.82 -14.24
N PHE A 179 -1.43 -3.90 -13.64
CA PHE A 179 -1.90 -2.96 -12.63
C PHE A 179 -3.09 -2.14 -13.14
N ILE A 180 -2.93 -1.47 -14.29
CA ILE A 180 -3.97 -0.60 -14.87
C ILE A 180 -5.26 -1.40 -15.15
N LYS A 181 -5.12 -2.62 -15.66
CA LYS A 181 -6.26 -3.51 -15.92
C LYS A 181 -6.99 -3.90 -14.64
N ALA A 182 -6.26 -4.28 -13.60
CA ALA A 182 -6.82 -4.67 -12.31
C ALA A 182 -7.48 -3.49 -11.58
N ASP A 183 -6.85 -2.32 -11.61
CA ASP A 183 -7.37 -1.09 -10.99
C ASP A 183 -8.67 -0.63 -11.65
N SER A 184 -8.74 -0.67 -12.98
CA SER A 184 -9.95 -0.32 -13.73
C SER A 184 -11.16 -1.15 -13.29
N TRP A 185 -10.96 -2.45 -13.05
CA TRP A 185 -12.02 -3.33 -12.60
C TRP A 185 -12.50 -2.98 -11.17
N SER A 186 -11.56 -2.66 -10.29
CA SER A 186 -11.84 -2.22 -8.92
C SER A 186 -12.62 -0.91 -8.90
N ASN A 187 -12.28 0.04 -9.77
CA ASN A 187 -12.98 1.31 -9.91
C ASN A 187 -14.42 1.14 -10.41
N TYR A 188 -14.68 0.21 -11.34
CA TYR A 188 -16.05 -0.11 -11.75
C TYR A 188 -16.87 -0.74 -10.63
N TYR A 189 -16.27 -1.63 -9.84
CA TYR A 189 -16.92 -2.23 -8.68
C TYR A 189 -17.27 -1.17 -7.62
N ASN A 190 -16.32 -0.28 -7.30
CA ASN A 190 -16.55 0.85 -6.40
C ASN A 190 -17.65 1.77 -6.94
N GLY A 191 -17.61 2.09 -8.23
CA GLY A 191 -18.66 2.87 -8.90
C GLY A 191 -20.05 2.24 -8.77
N ALA A 192 -20.15 0.92 -8.90
CA ALA A 192 -21.41 0.19 -8.71
C ALA A 192 -21.90 0.26 -7.25
N ILE A 193 -21.02 0.09 -6.27
CA ILE A 193 -21.36 0.25 -4.85
C ILE A 193 -21.87 1.65 -4.56
N PHE A 194 -21.15 2.69 -4.99
CA PHE A 194 -21.58 4.08 -4.78
C PHE A 194 -22.90 4.38 -5.50
N GLY A 195 -23.12 3.80 -6.69
CA GLY A 195 -24.40 3.90 -7.40
C GLY A 195 -25.56 3.29 -6.60
N ILE A 196 -25.37 2.09 -6.05
CA ILE A 196 -26.37 1.43 -5.20
C ILE A 196 -26.63 2.27 -3.94
N LEU A 197 -25.59 2.80 -3.30
CA LEU A 197 -25.74 3.65 -2.11
C LEU A 197 -26.56 4.91 -2.41
N LEU A 198 -26.34 5.56 -3.56
CA LEU A 198 -27.13 6.72 -3.97
C LEU A 198 -28.61 6.36 -4.22
N ILE A 199 -28.87 5.21 -4.85
CA ILE A 199 -30.25 4.72 -5.05
C ILE A 199 -30.90 4.42 -3.70
N MET A 200 -30.19 3.76 -2.78
CA MET A 200 -30.68 3.46 -1.44
C MET A 200 -31.00 4.73 -0.65
N LEU A 201 -30.13 5.74 -0.70
CA LEU A 201 -30.37 7.04 -0.09
C LEU A 201 -31.62 7.71 -0.66
N LYS A 202 -31.81 7.64 -1.99
CA LYS A 202 -32.99 8.21 -2.65
C LYS A 202 -34.28 7.50 -2.26
N ILE A 203 -34.27 6.17 -2.23
CA ILE A 203 -35.41 5.35 -1.81
C ILE A 203 -35.72 5.64 -0.34
N SER A 204 -34.73 5.61 0.54
CA SER A 204 -34.89 5.90 1.97
C SER A 204 -35.51 7.28 2.20
N SER A 205 -34.97 8.31 1.55
CA SER A 205 -35.53 9.67 1.61
C SER A 205 -36.97 9.73 1.11
N ASN A 206 -37.28 9.07 -0.01
CA ASN A 206 -38.64 9.03 -0.54
C ASN A 206 -39.62 8.31 0.40
N THR A 207 -39.19 7.19 0.98
CA THR A 207 -39.97 6.41 1.95
C THR A 207 -40.26 7.22 3.20
N VAL A 208 -39.26 7.87 3.80
CA VAL A 208 -39.43 8.76 4.96
C VAL A 208 -40.42 9.88 4.65
N ASN A 209 -40.27 10.53 3.49
CA ASN A 209 -41.17 11.59 3.06
C ASN A 209 -42.61 11.08 2.83
N HIS A 210 -42.78 9.89 2.26
CA HIS A 210 -44.08 9.27 2.06
C HIS A 210 -44.77 8.96 3.40
N HIS A 211 -44.04 8.38 4.37
CA HIS A 211 -44.59 8.12 5.70
C HIS A 211 -44.92 9.40 6.47
N ALA A 212 -44.06 10.42 6.41
CA ALA A 212 -44.34 11.72 7.03
C ALA A 212 -45.62 12.36 6.47
N LYS A 213 -45.79 12.37 5.14
CA LYS A 213 -47.01 12.87 4.48
C LYS A 213 -48.25 12.06 4.87
N ASN A 214 -48.13 10.75 5.02
CA ASN A 214 -49.25 9.91 5.46
C ASN A 214 -49.65 10.18 6.93
N ILE A 215 -48.69 10.45 7.82
CA ILE A 215 -48.97 10.87 9.20
C ILE A 215 -49.69 12.21 9.22
N TYR A 216 -49.20 13.20 8.48
CA TYR A 216 -49.84 14.51 8.32
C TYR A 216 -51.27 14.39 7.82
N ARG A 217 -51.51 13.56 6.80
CA ARG A 217 -52.86 13.31 6.27
C ARG A 217 -53.78 12.65 7.31
N LYS A 218 -53.32 11.61 8.01
CA LYS A 218 -54.13 10.91 9.03
C LYS A 218 -54.48 11.80 10.22
N LEU A 219 -53.59 12.71 10.61
CA LEU A 219 -53.80 13.62 11.73
C LEU A 219 -54.48 14.93 11.30
N ASN A 220 -54.78 15.13 10.01
CA ASN A 220 -55.31 16.36 9.43
C ASN A 220 -54.46 17.60 9.80
N VAL A 221 -53.15 17.47 9.59
CA VAL A 221 -52.13 18.47 9.94
C VAL A 221 -51.32 18.80 8.69
N HIS A 222 -50.98 20.07 8.47
CA HIS A 222 -50.31 20.50 7.22
C HIS A 222 -48.81 20.75 7.39
N ASN A 223 -48.34 20.92 8.62
CA ASN A 223 -46.94 21.22 8.91
C ASN A 223 -46.48 20.64 10.25
N ARG A 224 -45.17 20.71 10.51
CA ARG A 224 -44.56 20.18 11.74
C ARG A 224 -45.03 20.92 12.99
N SER A 225 -45.23 22.23 12.94
CA SER A 225 -45.63 23.02 14.11
C SER A 225 -47.05 22.71 14.57
N GLU A 226 -47.98 22.52 13.64
CA GLU A 226 -49.33 22.05 13.95
C GLU A 226 -49.30 20.63 14.51
N LEU A 227 -48.39 19.75 14.04
CA LEU A 227 -48.23 18.40 14.56
C LEU A 227 -47.79 18.44 16.03
N SER A 228 -46.75 19.23 16.33
CA SER A 228 -46.24 19.44 17.68
C SER A 228 -47.32 20.02 18.61
N ARG A 229 -48.06 21.05 18.16
CA ARG A 229 -49.17 21.63 18.94
C ARG A 229 -50.26 20.61 19.24
N LYS A 230 -50.64 19.78 18.25
CA LYS A 230 -51.67 18.76 18.41
C LYS A 230 -51.22 17.63 19.35
N ALA A 231 -49.95 17.24 19.26
CA ALA A 231 -49.35 16.25 20.17
C ALA A 231 -49.27 16.76 21.62
N ALA A 232 -48.86 18.01 21.84
CA ALA A 232 -48.86 18.66 23.15
C ALA A 232 -50.28 18.74 23.73
N SER A 233 -51.27 19.16 22.93
CA SER A 233 -52.68 19.20 23.38
C SER A 233 -53.28 17.83 23.73
N ALA A 234 -52.70 16.75 23.22
CA ALA A 234 -53.11 15.38 23.50
C ALA A 234 -52.34 14.75 24.69
N GLY A 235 -51.45 15.51 25.34
CA GLY A 235 -50.60 15.03 26.44
C GLY A 235 -49.52 14.02 26.01
N LEU A 236 -49.16 13.99 24.72
CA LEU A 236 -48.17 13.06 24.17
C LEU A 236 -46.73 13.60 24.22
N LEU A 237 -46.54 14.88 24.54
CA LEU A 237 -45.24 15.51 24.72
C LEU A 237 -45.21 16.09 26.15
N ASP A 238 -44.15 15.80 26.89
CA ASP A 238 -43.90 16.42 28.19
C ASP A 238 -43.35 17.84 27.95
N ASP A 239 -43.94 18.85 28.58
CA ASP A 239 -43.59 20.28 28.39
C ASP A 239 -42.21 20.63 28.99
N SER A 240 -41.45 19.63 29.46
CA SER A 240 -40.19 19.80 30.20
C SER A 240 -38.91 19.74 29.34
N ASP A 241 -38.98 19.77 28.01
CA ASP A 241 -37.79 19.81 27.14
C ASP A 241 -37.59 21.23 26.56
N PRO A 242 -36.76 22.07 27.20
CA PRO A 242 -36.48 23.41 26.70
C PRO A 242 -35.41 23.32 25.60
N GLN A 243 -35.73 23.86 24.43
CA GLN A 243 -34.69 24.27 23.47
C GLN A 243 -33.80 25.36 24.05
#